data_AF-A0A841H3J0-F1
#
_entry.id   AF-A0A841H3J0-F1
#
_cell.length_a   1.000
_cell.length_b   1.000
_cell.length_c   1.000
_cell.angle_alpha   90.00
_cell.angle_beta   90.00
_cell.angle_gamma   90.00
#
_symmetry.space_group_name_H-M   'P 1'
#
loop_
_entity.id
_entity.type
_entity.pdbx_description
1 polymer ?
#
loop_
_entity_poly.entity_id
_entity_poly.type
_entity_poly.pdbx_seq_one_letter_code
_entity_poly.pdbx_strand_id
1 'polypeptide(L)'
;MLNLFRRGSAATAAAPGPEARFRHSPQVTSTREGDRTVLLDHRGGAYFGLDEVGTRLWELLGGGSSLNEVAGALAAEYDAPADVLRRDTIELVSRLRAAGLVVEG
;
A
#
# COMPACT_ATOMS: atom_id res chain seq x y z
N MET A 1 3.50 4.92 -16.67
CA MET A 1 4.79 4.23 -16.83
C MET A 1 5.67 4.59 -15.64
N LEU A 2 5.90 3.67 -14.71
CA LEU A 2 6.75 3.90 -13.52
C LEU A 2 8.09 3.18 -13.73
N ASN A 3 9.20 3.92 -13.73
CA ASN A 3 10.55 3.37 -13.77
C ASN A 3 11.03 3.02 -12.35
N LEU A 4 11.28 1.73 -12.10
CA LEU A 4 11.91 1.22 -10.88
C LEU A 4 13.39 0.95 -11.14
N PHE A 5 14.29 1.78 -10.60
CA PHE A 5 15.70 1.41 -10.43
C PHE A 5 15.97 1.10 -8.97
N ARG A 6 15.93 -0.20 -8.63
CA ARG A 6 17.06 -0.92 -8.02
C ARG A 6 16.67 -2.40 -7.84
N ARG A 7 17.48 -3.31 -8.42
CA ARG A 7 17.48 -4.74 -8.07
C ARG A 7 18.03 -4.89 -6.65
N GLY A 8 17.14 -4.98 -5.67
CA GLY A 8 17.38 -5.74 -4.45
C GLY A 8 16.48 -6.97 -4.53
N SER A 9 17.03 -8.17 -4.36
CA SER A 9 16.25 -9.41 -4.33
C SER A 9 15.20 -9.32 -3.22
N ALA A 10 13.98 -8.91 -3.56
CA ALA A 10 12.83 -9.18 -2.73
C ALA A 10 12.67 -10.70 -2.76
N ALA A 11 13.11 -11.36 -1.69
CA ALA A 11 12.64 -12.72 -1.41
C ALA A 11 11.13 -12.69 -1.62
N THR A 12 10.60 -13.63 -2.41
CA THR A 12 9.17 -13.74 -2.67
C THR A 12 8.50 -14.08 -1.35
N ALA A 13 8.23 -13.06 -0.54
CA ALA A 13 7.43 -13.22 0.65
C ALA A 13 6.04 -13.62 0.17
N ALA A 14 5.51 -14.70 0.75
CA ALA A 14 4.17 -15.14 0.44
C ALA A 14 3.20 -13.94 0.57
N ALA A 15 2.20 -13.91 -0.30
CA ALA A 15 1.16 -12.89 -0.25
C ALA A 15 0.57 -12.82 1.17
N PRO A 16 0.35 -11.61 1.72
CA PRO A 16 -0.20 -11.48 3.06
C PRO A 16 -1.60 -12.09 3.14
N GLY A 17 -1.90 -12.70 4.29
CA GLY A 17 -3.23 -13.23 4.57
C GLY A 17 -4.28 -12.12 4.72
N PRO A 18 -5.58 -12.44 4.58
CA PRO A 18 -6.66 -11.45 4.65
C PRO A 18 -6.75 -10.73 6.00
N GLU A 19 -6.37 -11.39 7.10
CA GLU A 19 -6.39 -10.80 8.45
C GLU A 19 -5.08 -10.09 8.83
N ALA A 20 -4.08 -10.08 7.93
CA ALA A 20 -2.83 -9.38 8.19
C ALA A 20 -3.07 -7.88 8.34
N ARG A 21 -2.36 -7.26 9.28
CA ARG A 21 -2.39 -5.82 9.54
C ARG A 21 -1.03 -5.23 9.21
N PHE A 22 -1.02 -4.03 8.66
CA PHE A 22 0.19 -3.31 8.32
C PHE A 22 0.10 -1.89 8.85
N ARG A 23 1.25 -1.32 9.19
CA ARG A 23 1.40 0.08 9.54
C ARG A 23 2.40 0.74 8.59
N HIS A 24 2.31 2.06 8.46
CA HIS A 24 3.32 2.83 7.73
C HIS A 24 4.69 2.63 8.38
N SER A 25 5.72 2.53 7.54
CA SER A 25 7.09 2.53 8.05
C SER A 25 7.41 3.88 8.69
N PRO A 26 8.07 3.94 9.85
CA PRO A 26 8.50 5.20 10.46
C PRO A 26 9.55 5.95 9.62
N GLN A 27 10.11 5.30 8.60
CA GLN A 27 11.04 5.88 7.64
C GLN A 27 10.35 6.51 6.43
N VAL A 28 9.01 6.51 6.40
CA VAL A 28 8.22 7.07 5.30
C VAL A 28 7.41 8.26 5.81
N THR A 29 7.50 9.36 5.08
CA THR A 29 6.56 10.49 5.20
C THR A 29 5.64 10.50 3.99
N SER A 30 4.41 10.99 4.17
CA SER A 30 3.42 11.08 3.10
C SER A 30 2.80 12.47 3.04
N THR A 31 2.67 13.00 1.84
CA THR A 31 1.97 14.26 1.56
C THR A 31 0.83 14.01 0.59
N ARG A 32 -0.38 14.44 0.94
CA ARG A 32 -1.53 14.42 0.03
C ARG A 32 -1.52 15.66 -0.86
N GLU A 33 -1.67 15.44 -2.15
CA GLU A 33 -1.82 16.46 -3.20
C GLU A 33 -3.11 16.17 -3.99
N GLY A 34 -4.21 16.80 -3.58
CA GLY A 34 -5.53 16.52 -4.16
C GLY A 34 -6.01 15.11 -3.83
N ASP A 35 -6.28 14.33 -4.87
CA ASP A 35 -6.72 12.93 -4.83
C ASP A 35 -5.55 11.94 -4.75
N ARG A 36 -4.31 12.41 -4.82
CA ARG A 36 -3.11 11.55 -4.83
C ARG A 36 -2.24 11.77 -3.60
N THR A 37 -1.38 10.79 -3.32
CA THR A 37 -0.44 10.83 -2.20
C THR A 37 0.97 10.56 -2.70
N VAL A 38 1.91 11.41 -2.29
CA VAL A 38 3.33 11.22 -2.52
C VAL A 38 3.96 10.67 -1.23
N LEU A 39 4.64 9.54 -1.35
CA LEU A 39 5.43 8.94 -0.27
C LEU A 39 6.90 9.23 -0.49
N LEU A 40 7.59 9.68 0.57
CA LEU A 40 9.04 9.86 0.62
C LEU A 40 9.64 8.83 1.59
N ASP A 41 10.49 7.94 1.07
CA ASP A 41 11.28 7.01 1.89
C ASP A 41 12.65 7.60 2.24
N HIS A 42 12.85 7.90 3.52
CA HIS A 42 14.06 8.54 4.03
C HIS A 42 15.31 7.64 4.01
N ARG A 43 15.16 6.32 3.81
CA ARG A 43 16.29 5.38 3.73
C ARG A 43 17.12 5.54 2.46
N GLY A 44 16.46 5.82 1.33
CA GLY A 44 17.09 5.85 0.02
C GLY A 44 16.77 7.10 -0.81
N GLY A 45 15.92 8.02 -0.30
CA GLY A 45 15.47 9.20 -1.03
C GLY A 45 14.52 8.86 -2.19
N ALA A 46 13.86 7.71 -2.15
CA ALA A 46 12.92 7.30 -3.19
C ALA A 46 11.55 7.94 -2.97
N TYR A 47 10.92 8.36 -4.06
CA TYR A 47 9.58 8.93 -4.08
C TYR A 47 8.61 7.98 -4.79
N PHE A 48 7.43 7.79 -4.21
CA PHE A 48 6.37 6.95 -4.77
C PHE A 48 5.08 7.76 -4.85
N GLY A 49 4.37 7.65 -5.97
CA GLY A 49 3.04 8.23 -6.12
C GLY A 49 1.99 7.14 -5.95
N LEU A 50 0.97 7.43 -5.16
CA LEU A 50 -0.27 6.68 -5.08
C LEU A 50 -1.35 7.43 -5.85
N ASP A 51 -2.13 6.70 -6.64
CA ASP A 51 -3.37 7.20 -7.21
C ASP A 51 -4.46 7.34 -6.13
N GLU A 52 -5.69 7.62 -6.53
CA GLU A 52 -6.82 7.81 -5.61
C GLU A 52 -7.09 6.58 -4.74
N VAL A 53 -7.21 5.40 -5.37
CA VAL A 53 -7.48 4.15 -4.65
C VAL A 53 -6.30 3.75 -3.76
N GLY A 54 -5.07 3.87 -4.25
CA GLY A 54 -3.87 3.62 -3.46
C GLY A 54 -3.73 4.59 -2.29
N THR A 55 -4.10 5.85 -2.48
CA THR A 55 -4.16 6.88 -1.43
C THR A 55 -5.14 6.48 -0.33
N ARG A 56 -6.34 6.04 -0.71
CA ARG A 56 -7.35 5.62 0.26
C ARG A 56 -6.92 4.38 1.03
N LEU A 57 -6.37 3.39 0.32
CA LEU A 57 -5.76 2.21 0.94
C LEU A 57 -4.68 2.58 1.95
N TRP A 58 -3.79 3.52 1.60
CA TRP A 58 -2.73 4.00 2.49
C TRP A 58 -3.29 4.57 3.80
N GLU A 59 -4.34 5.38 3.75
CA GLU A 59 -4.99 5.91 4.96
C GLU A 59 -5.57 4.81 5.85
N LEU A 60 -6.27 3.85 5.25
CA LEU A 60 -6.91 2.75 6.00
C LEU A 60 -5.87 1.86 6.70
N LEU A 61 -4.73 1.61 6.04
CA LEU A 61 -3.60 0.92 6.68
C LEU A 61 -3.05 1.72 7.88
N GLY A 62 -2.97 3.04 7.77
CA GLY A 62 -2.56 3.91 8.88
C GLY A 62 -3.50 3.84 10.09
N GLY A 63 -4.78 3.53 9.86
CA GLY A 63 -5.80 3.29 10.88
C GLY A 63 -5.73 1.91 11.55
N GLY A 64 -4.83 1.04 11.09
CA GLY A 64 -4.60 -0.29 11.67
C GLY A 64 -5.56 -1.37 11.18
N SER A 65 -6.34 -1.14 10.12
CA SER A 65 -7.27 -2.12 9.54
C SER A 65 -6.57 -3.37 9.00
N SER A 66 -7.25 -4.52 9.04
CA SER A 66 -6.82 -5.74 8.33
C SER A 66 -7.02 -5.61 6.82
N LEU A 67 -6.31 -6.41 6.02
CA LEU A 67 -6.46 -6.34 4.56
C LEU A 67 -7.89 -6.63 4.09
N ASN A 68 -8.63 -7.48 4.81
CA ASN A 68 -10.03 -7.75 4.52
C ASN A 68 -10.93 -6.53 4.83
N GLU A 69 -10.70 -5.87 5.98
CA GLU A 69 -11.39 -4.62 6.34
C GLU A 69 -11.11 -3.51 5.31
N VAL A 70 -9.85 -3.37 4.88
CA VAL A 70 -9.45 -2.41 3.85
C VAL A 70 -10.15 -2.71 2.52
N ALA A 71 -10.08 -3.95 2.03
CA ALA A 71 -10.71 -4.33 0.77
C ALA A 71 -12.23 -4.13 0.80
N GLY A 72 -12.88 -4.43 1.94
CA GLY A 72 -14.31 -4.19 2.13
C GLY A 72 -14.69 -2.71 2.12
N ALA A 73 -13.89 -1.86 2.76
CA ALA A 73 -14.09 -0.40 2.73
C ALA A 73 -13.93 0.16 1.31
N LEU A 74 -12.88 -0.26 0.59
CA LEU A 74 -12.69 0.14 -0.80
C LEU A 74 -13.85 -0.33 -1.69
N ALA A 75 -14.37 -1.54 -1.49
CA ALA A 75 -15.49 -2.05 -2.28
C ALA A 75 -16.83 -1.34 -2.01
N ALA A 76 -16.97 -0.73 -0.83
CA ALA A 76 -18.12 0.10 -0.51
C ALA A 76 -17.98 1.54 -1.06
N GLU A 77 -16.75 2.05 -1.15
CA GLU A 77 -16.46 3.42 -1.60
C GLU A 77 -16.32 3.53 -3.13
N TYR A 78 -15.84 2.47 -3.79
CA TYR A 78 -15.58 2.43 -5.22
C TYR A 78 -16.49 1.42 -5.90
N ASP A 79 -17.05 1.79 -7.06
CA ASP A 79 -17.92 0.93 -7.88
C ASP A 79 -17.11 -0.13 -8.65
N ALA A 80 -16.53 -1.08 -7.90
CA ALA A 80 -15.73 -2.18 -8.44
C ALA A 80 -16.05 -3.50 -7.72
N PRO A 81 -15.89 -4.66 -8.41
CA PRO A 81 -16.15 -5.96 -7.78
C PRO A 81 -15.23 -6.22 -6.58
N ALA A 82 -15.81 -6.72 -5.48
CA ALA A 82 -15.07 -6.96 -4.24
C ALA A 82 -13.84 -7.89 -4.41
N ASP A 83 -13.93 -8.89 -5.28
CA ASP A 83 -12.79 -9.78 -5.57
C ASP A 83 -11.64 -9.07 -6.29
N VAL A 84 -11.94 -8.09 -7.13
CA VAL A 84 -10.93 -7.26 -7.81
C VAL A 84 -10.22 -6.41 -6.77
N LEU A 85 -10.97 -5.67 -5.94
CA LEU A 85 -10.38 -4.81 -4.92
C LEU A 85 -9.61 -5.58 -3.85
N ARG A 86 -10.05 -6.78 -3.48
CA ARG A 86 -9.29 -7.66 -2.59
C ARG A 86 -7.95 -8.05 -3.21
N ARG A 87 -7.94 -8.46 -4.48
CA ARG A 87 -6.70 -8.81 -5.19
C ARG A 87 -5.77 -7.61 -5.30
N ASP A 88 -6.30 -6.46 -5.70
CA ASP A 88 -5.52 -5.24 -5.90
C ASP A 88 -4.96 -4.71 -4.57
N THR A 89 -5.73 -4.82 -3.48
CA THR A 89 -5.28 -4.51 -2.11
C THR A 89 -4.08 -5.39 -1.73
N ILE A 90 -4.18 -6.71 -1.92
CA ILE A 90 -3.10 -7.65 -1.61
C ILE A 90 -1.86 -7.36 -2.47
N GLU A 91 -2.05 -7.09 -3.77
CA GLU A 91 -0.95 -6.77 -4.68
C GLU A 91 -0.24 -5.47 -4.27
N LEU A 92 -1.00 -4.40 -4.02
CA LEU A 92 -0.44 -3.11 -3.63
C LEU A 92 0.31 -3.21 -2.29
N VAL A 93 -0.29 -3.83 -1.27
CA VAL A 93 0.38 -4.02 0.03
C VAL A 93 1.63 -4.86 -0.10
N SER A 94 1.62 -5.90 -0.93
CA SER A 94 2.83 -6.70 -1.19
C SER A 94 3.95 -5.86 -1.79
N ARG A 95 3.62 -4.95 -2.72
CA ARG A 95 4.58 -4.02 -3.33
C ARG A 95 5.09 -2.99 -2.33
N LEU A 96 4.21 -2.41 -1.51
CA LEU A 96 4.59 -1.48 -0.45
C LEU A 96 5.51 -2.16 0.58
N ARG A 97 5.20 -3.39 0.99
CA ARG A 97 6.02 -4.18 1.92
C ARG A 97 7.38 -4.51 1.32
N ALA A 98 7.43 -4.93 0.06
CA ALA A 98 8.68 -5.24 -0.65
C ALA A 98 9.56 -3.99 -0.83
N ALA A 99 8.95 -2.81 -1.01
CA ALA A 99 9.64 -1.52 -1.01
C ALA A 99 9.98 -1.02 0.41
N GLY A 100 9.60 -1.75 1.46
CA GLY A 100 9.83 -1.38 2.85
C GLY A 100 8.98 -0.21 3.35
N LEU A 101 7.97 0.22 2.60
CA LEU A 101 7.13 1.39 2.88
C LEU A 101 6.09 1.13 3.96
N VAL A 102 5.69 -0.13 4.11
CA VAL A 102 4.86 -0.61 5.21
C VAL A 102 5.57 -1.76 5.92
N VAL A 103 5.22 -1.96 7.19
CA VAL A 103 5.70 -3.07 8.01
C VAL A 103 4.53 -3.77 8.67
N GLU A 104 4.69 -5.05 8.95
CA GLU A 104 3.63 -5.86 9.58
C GLU A 104 3.36 -5.36 11.01
N GLY A 105 2.06 -5.32 11.34
CA GLY A 105 1.47 -4.80 12.57
C GLY A 105 1.83 -5.60 13.80
#